data_AF-A0A2V7TT40-F1
#
_entry.id   AF-A0A2V7TT40-F1
#
_cell.length_a   1.000
_cell.length_b   1.000
_cell.length_c   1.000
_cell.angle_alpha   90.00
_cell.angle_beta   90.00
_cell.angle_gamma   90.00
#
_symmetry.space_group_name_H-M   'P 1'
#
loop_
_entity.id
_entity.type
_entity.pdbx_description
1 polymer ?
#
loop_
_entity_poly.entity_id
_entity_poly.type
_entity_poly.pdbx_seq_one_letter_code
_entity_poly.pdbx_strand_id
1 'polypeptide(L)'
;MAAGAGHRRLDRRPARARILHPTRRFFASGAVLLSGFAVVAASAGPAVLAARVGDVAWICAHALLRSGEIVRLAPALDVRHPTPPAWAIALFLAGLLLLITPTRFRAGATATTLGLGALIFAARPAPADGRLSVTALDVGQGDCLAVRSPRGRMWMVDAAGSFDARFDIGEAVVGPYLWSEGWRRIETLVLTHAHPDHVGGAPFLLRAFDLGGTWEGPAPRHDRGYR
;
A
#
# COMPACT_ATOMS: atom_id res chain seq x y z
N MET A 1 -14.84 0.59 42.48
CA MET A 1 -15.68 0.95 41.32
C MET A 1 -14.98 0.49 40.06
N ALA A 2 -15.42 -0.60 39.46
CA ALA A 2 -14.82 -1.18 38.25
C ALA A 2 -15.29 -0.41 37.01
N ALA A 3 -14.37 0.25 36.31
CA ALA A 3 -14.65 0.89 35.04
C ALA A 3 -14.73 -0.19 33.94
N GLY A 4 -15.93 -0.44 33.44
CA GLY A 4 -16.17 -1.39 32.36
C GLY A 4 -15.55 -0.90 31.05
N ALA A 5 -14.65 -1.69 30.48
CA ALA A 5 -14.19 -1.53 29.11
C ALA A 5 -15.39 -1.71 28.17
N GLY A 6 -15.85 -0.61 27.58
CA GLY A 6 -17.01 -0.60 26.70
C GLY A 6 -16.68 -1.24 25.36
N HIS A 7 -17.12 -2.48 25.15
CA HIS A 7 -17.11 -3.13 23.84
C HIS A 7 -18.19 -2.49 22.95
N ARG A 8 -17.87 -1.39 22.25
CA ARG A 8 -18.73 -0.86 21.18
C ARG A 8 -18.31 -1.46 19.85
N ARG A 9 -19.09 -2.44 19.37
CA ARG A 9 -19.11 -2.82 17.94
C ARG A 9 -19.65 -1.62 17.17
N LEU A 10 -18.79 -0.89 16.47
CA LEU A 10 -19.21 0.11 15.50
C LEU A 10 -19.85 -0.60 14.31
N ASP A 11 -21.13 -0.36 14.13
CA ASP A 11 -21.92 -0.86 13.01
C ASP A 11 -21.34 -0.30 11.69
N ARG A 12 -21.02 -1.20 10.75
CA ARG A 12 -20.34 -0.86 9.49
C ARG A 12 -21.32 -0.10 8.59
N ARG A 13 -21.42 1.21 8.73
CA ARG A 13 -21.91 2.06 7.63
C ARG A 13 -20.78 2.25 6.62
N PRO A 14 -20.99 2.00 5.32
CA PRO A 14 -19.96 2.22 4.32
C PRO A 14 -19.72 3.72 4.17
N ALA A 15 -18.72 4.23 4.88
CA ALA A 15 -18.23 5.58 4.68
C ALA A 15 -17.57 5.64 3.29
N ARG A 16 -18.27 6.25 2.33
CA ARG A 16 -17.70 6.66 1.05
C ARG A 16 -16.77 7.87 1.28
N ALA A 17 -15.63 7.64 1.93
CA ALA A 17 -14.58 8.64 2.06
C ALA A 17 -13.69 8.57 0.82
N ARG A 18 -13.95 9.50 -0.11
CA ARG A 18 -13.17 9.70 -1.34
C ARG A 18 -11.97 10.58 -0.99
N ILE A 19 -10.97 10.01 -0.33
CA ILE A 19 -9.70 10.69 -0.06
C ILE A 19 -8.71 10.27 -1.14
N LEU A 20 -8.20 11.28 -1.83
CA LEU A 20 -7.47 11.21 -3.08
C LEU A 20 -5.98 11.49 -2.79
N HIS A 21 -5.15 10.45 -2.63
CA HIS A 21 -3.68 10.64 -2.62
C HIS A 21 -2.99 9.82 -3.71
N PRO A 22 -1.89 10.34 -4.30
CA PRO A 22 -1.35 9.89 -5.57
C PRO A 22 0.00 9.20 -5.36
N THR A 23 0.01 7.98 -4.85
CA THR A 23 1.23 7.15 -4.76
C THR A 23 1.11 5.92 -5.62
N ARG A 24 0.88 6.10 -6.91
CA ARG A 24 0.88 5.01 -7.90
C ARG A 24 1.48 5.46 -9.21
N ARG A 25 2.77 5.16 -9.39
CA ARG A 25 3.50 5.41 -10.64
C ARG A 25 4.17 4.12 -11.08
N PHE A 26 3.50 3.30 -11.87
CA PHE A 26 4.17 2.26 -12.64
C PHE A 26 3.56 2.09 -14.02
N PHE A 27 4.42 1.66 -14.95
CA PHE A 27 4.28 1.38 -16.40
C PHE A 27 4.76 2.42 -17.42
N ALA A 28 4.92 3.71 -17.09
CA ALA A 28 5.54 4.70 -18.01
C ALA A 28 6.91 5.25 -17.56
N SER A 29 7.50 4.67 -16.51
CA SER A 29 8.81 5.10 -15.98
C SER A 29 9.95 4.91 -16.98
N GLY A 30 9.95 3.83 -17.77
CA GLY A 30 10.97 3.57 -18.79
C GLY A 30 10.97 4.61 -19.91
N ALA A 31 9.81 4.98 -20.44
CA ALA A 31 9.69 5.99 -21.49
C ALA A 31 10.11 7.39 -21.00
N VAL A 32 9.77 7.73 -19.75
CA VAL A 32 10.21 8.99 -19.12
C VAL A 32 11.72 9.00 -18.90
N LEU A 33 12.30 7.89 -18.45
CA LEU A 33 13.75 7.78 -18.24
C LEU A 33 14.52 7.88 -19.57
N LEU A 34 14.09 7.14 -20.61
CA LEU A 34 14.72 7.16 -21.93
C LEU A 34 14.61 8.52 -22.61
N SER A 35 13.43 9.17 -22.53
CA SER A 35 13.26 10.53 -23.06
C SER A 35 14.09 11.56 -22.28
N GLY A 36 14.23 11.40 -20.96
CA GLY A 36 15.15 12.22 -20.14
C GLY A 36 16.61 12.10 -20.57
N PHE A 37 17.12 10.88 -20.78
CA PHE A 37 18.48 10.68 -21.31
C PHE A 37 18.64 11.24 -22.73
N ALA A 38 17.61 11.15 -23.57
CA ALA A 38 17.62 11.73 -24.91
C ALA A 38 17.71 13.27 -24.87
N VAL A 39 17.06 13.94 -23.90
CA VAL A 39 17.20 15.40 -23.70
C VAL A 39 18.65 15.76 -23.38
N VAL A 40 19.28 15.01 -22.46
CA VAL A 40 20.68 15.24 -22.08
C VAL A 40 21.60 15.07 -23.30
N ALA A 41 21.44 13.99 -24.07
CA ALA A 41 22.21 13.78 -25.30
C ALA A 41 21.99 14.88 -26.36
N ALA A 42 20.74 15.32 -26.55
CA ALA A 42 20.39 16.35 -27.52
C ALA A 42 20.84 17.76 -27.11
N SER A 43 21.07 18.00 -25.82
CA SER A 43 21.50 19.31 -25.29
C SER A 43 22.90 19.73 -25.74
N ALA A 44 23.75 18.78 -26.17
CA ALA A 44 25.04 19.06 -26.79
C ALA A 44 24.94 19.51 -28.26
N GLY A 45 23.75 19.40 -28.87
CA GLY A 45 23.49 19.73 -30.26
C GLY A 45 22.69 21.04 -30.44
N PRO A 46 22.02 21.21 -31.59
CA PRO A 46 21.22 22.40 -31.87
C PRO A 46 20.07 22.58 -30.88
N ALA A 47 19.84 23.81 -30.42
CA ALA A 47 18.80 24.13 -29.44
C ALA A 47 17.38 23.70 -29.88
N VAL A 48 17.10 23.75 -31.19
CA VAL A 48 15.82 23.28 -31.76
C VAL A 48 15.63 21.78 -31.54
N LEU A 49 16.68 20.98 -31.70
CA LEU A 49 16.62 19.53 -31.48
C LEU A 49 16.40 19.23 -29.99
N ALA A 50 17.15 19.89 -29.11
CA ALA A 50 16.97 19.74 -27.66
C ALA A 50 15.53 20.11 -27.21
N ALA A 51 14.96 21.18 -27.76
CA ALA A 51 13.59 21.58 -27.49
C ALA A 51 12.56 20.52 -27.92
N ARG A 52 12.70 19.96 -29.13
CA ARG A 52 11.78 18.92 -29.61
C ARG A 52 11.86 17.63 -28.79
N VAL A 53 13.05 17.23 -28.38
CA VAL A 53 13.23 16.07 -27.49
C VAL A 53 12.67 16.39 -26.10
N GLY A 54 12.78 17.63 -25.65
CA GLY A 54 12.16 18.14 -24.42
C GLY A 54 10.63 18.04 -24.45
N ASP A 55 9.98 18.41 -25.56
CA ASP A 55 8.52 18.28 -25.73
C ASP A 55 8.08 16.81 -25.58
N VAL A 56 8.83 15.88 -26.17
CA VAL A 56 8.56 14.44 -26.05
C VAL A 56 8.71 13.97 -24.60
N ALA A 57 9.79 14.36 -23.92
CA ALA A 57 9.99 14.04 -22.51
C ALA A 57 8.87 14.60 -21.62
N TRP A 58 8.43 15.83 -21.89
CA TRP A 58 7.30 16.46 -21.21
C TRP A 58 6.01 15.66 -21.42
N ILE A 59 5.67 15.28 -22.67
CA ILE A 59 4.48 14.47 -22.97
C ILE A 59 4.54 13.12 -22.26
N CYS A 60 5.68 12.42 -22.31
CA CYS A 60 5.87 11.15 -21.61
C CYS A 60 5.69 11.30 -20.10
N ALA A 61 6.27 12.34 -19.49
CA ALA A 61 6.15 12.60 -18.07
C ALA A 61 4.70 12.95 -17.69
N HIS A 62 4.03 13.78 -18.49
CA HIS A 62 2.64 14.15 -18.26
C HIS A 62 1.70 12.94 -18.40
N ALA A 63 1.94 12.09 -19.41
CA ALA A 63 1.21 10.84 -19.58
C ALA A 63 1.41 9.88 -18.40
N LEU A 64 2.65 9.75 -17.88
CA LEU A 64 2.93 8.96 -16.67
C LEU A 64 2.22 9.53 -15.43
N LEU A 65 2.19 10.85 -15.26
CA LEU A 65 1.50 11.47 -14.12
C LEU A 65 -0.01 11.29 -14.22
N ARG A 66 -0.57 11.37 -15.43
CA ARG A 66 -2.01 11.20 -15.70
C ARG A 66 -2.45 9.73 -15.70
N SER A 67 -1.55 8.77 -15.96
CA SER A 67 -1.92 7.36 -15.96
C SER A 67 -2.39 6.88 -14.59
N GLY A 68 -1.87 7.46 -13.51
CA GLY A 68 -2.36 7.20 -12.14
C GLY A 68 -3.83 7.57 -11.93
N GLU A 69 -4.36 8.50 -12.73
CA GLU A 69 -5.77 8.91 -12.68
C GLU A 69 -6.70 7.86 -13.32
N ILE A 70 -6.18 6.99 -14.20
CA ILE A 70 -6.96 5.90 -14.81
C ILE A 70 -7.49 4.94 -13.74
N VAL A 71 -6.72 4.73 -12.67
CA VAL A 71 -7.14 3.91 -11.52
C VAL A 71 -8.39 4.47 -10.84
N ARG A 72 -8.67 5.79 -10.97
CA ARG A 72 -9.91 6.39 -10.45
C ARG A 72 -11.15 6.00 -11.24
N LEU A 73 -10.98 5.70 -12.53
CA LEU A 73 -12.08 5.31 -13.42
C LEU A 73 -12.54 3.88 -13.11
N ALA A 74 -11.63 3.04 -12.61
CA ALA A 74 -11.93 1.67 -12.23
C ALA A 74 -11.28 1.30 -10.88
N PRO A 75 -11.81 1.81 -9.74
CA PRO A 75 -11.28 1.49 -8.41
C PRO A 75 -11.31 -0.01 -8.11
N ALA A 76 -12.19 -0.77 -8.76
CA ALA A 76 -12.26 -2.22 -8.65
C ALA A 76 -11.02 -2.95 -9.21
N LEU A 77 -10.22 -2.29 -10.05
CA LEU A 77 -8.95 -2.81 -10.58
C LEU A 77 -7.76 -2.51 -9.66
N ASP A 78 -7.97 -1.72 -8.61
CA ASP A 78 -6.97 -1.52 -7.56
C ASP A 78 -7.04 -2.63 -6.52
N VAL A 79 -6.28 -3.69 -6.74
CA VAL A 79 -6.14 -4.77 -5.78
C VAL A 79 -4.91 -4.52 -4.91
N ARG A 80 -5.13 -4.14 -3.65
CA ARG A 80 -4.06 -4.01 -2.65
C ARG A 80 -3.68 -5.42 -2.17
N HIS A 81 -2.44 -5.80 -2.41
CA HIS A 81 -1.97 -7.16 -2.16
C HIS A 81 -0.58 -7.15 -1.51
N PRO A 82 -0.28 -8.08 -0.59
CA PRO A 82 1.05 -8.24 -0.02
C PRO A 82 2.16 -8.42 -1.07
N THR A 83 3.38 -8.03 -0.72
CA THR A 83 4.52 -8.08 -1.66
C THR A 83 4.71 -9.52 -2.17
N PRO A 84 4.60 -9.76 -3.49
CA PRO A 84 4.69 -11.12 -4.02
C PRO A 84 6.10 -11.69 -3.82
N PRO A 85 6.23 -12.99 -3.53
CA PRO A 85 7.53 -13.62 -3.38
C PRO A 85 8.28 -13.66 -4.72
N ALA A 86 9.60 -13.59 -4.68
CA ALA A 86 10.45 -13.54 -5.88
C ALA A 86 10.19 -14.69 -6.87
N TRP A 87 9.88 -15.89 -6.37
CA TRP A 87 9.56 -17.04 -7.22
C TRP A 87 8.28 -16.85 -8.04
N ALA A 88 7.28 -16.15 -7.49
CA ALA A 88 6.01 -15.89 -8.19
C ALA A 88 6.24 -14.90 -9.35
N ILE A 89 7.08 -13.89 -9.10
CA ILE A 89 7.54 -12.95 -10.12
C ILE A 89 8.31 -13.70 -11.21
N ALA A 90 9.28 -14.53 -10.83
CA ALA A 90 10.08 -15.31 -11.78
C ALA A 90 9.21 -16.25 -12.63
N LEU A 91 8.24 -16.95 -12.04
CA LEU A 91 7.30 -17.81 -12.75
C LEU A 91 6.45 -17.02 -13.75
N PHE A 92 5.91 -15.87 -13.33
CA PHE A 92 5.12 -15.01 -14.20
C PHE A 92 5.93 -14.49 -15.39
N LEU A 93 7.15 -13.99 -15.15
CA LEU A 93 8.06 -13.50 -16.19
C LEU A 93 8.50 -14.63 -17.14
N ALA A 94 8.81 -15.81 -16.61
CA ALA A 94 9.13 -16.98 -17.43
C ALA A 94 7.94 -17.38 -18.32
N GLY A 95 6.72 -17.34 -17.81
CA GLY A 95 5.51 -17.57 -18.60
C GLY A 95 5.37 -16.57 -19.75
N LEU A 96 5.57 -15.27 -19.49
CA LEU A 96 5.54 -14.23 -20.53
C LEU A 96 6.60 -14.46 -21.61
N LEU A 97 7.82 -14.86 -21.22
CA LEU A 97 8.88 -15.21 -22.17
C LEU A 97 8.56 -16.47 -22.99
N LEU A 98 7.81 -17.43 -22.45
CA LEU A 98 7.41 -18.62 -23.20
C LEU A 98 6.24 -18.35 -24.16
N LEU A 99 5.39 -17.36 -23.88
CA LEU A 99 4.29 -16.97 -24.76
C LEU A 99 4.78 -16.44 -26.12
N ILE A 100 5.95 -15.81 -26.17
CA ILE A 100 6.54 -15.33 -27.44
C ILE A 100 7.18 -16.46 -28.25
N THR A 101 7.32 -17.66 -27.66
CA THR A 101 7.94 -18.83 -28.31
C THR A 101 6.83 -19.73 -28.89
N PRO A 102 6.65 -19.82 -30.22
CA PRO A 102 5.48 -20.49 -30.82
C PRO A 102 5.32 -21.95 -30.39
N THR A 103 6.44 -22.67 -30.24
CA THR A 103 6.47 -24.09 -29.85
C THR A 103 6.13 -24.32 -28.38
N ARG A 104 6.12 -23.27 -27.54
CA ARG A 104 5.90 -23.35 -26.10
C ARG A 104 4.73 -22.51 -25.61
N PHE A 105 3.88 -22.02 -26.52
CA PHE A 105 2.76 -21.15 -26.19
C PHE A 105 1.87 -21.72 -25.07
N ARG A 106 1.48 -23.01 -25.15
CA ARG A 106 0.66 -23.66 -24.11
C ARG A 106 1.34 -23.67 -22.75
N ALA A 107 2.64 -23.97 -22.70
CA ALA A 107 3.41 -23.93 -21.47
C ALA A 107 3.55 -22.50 -20.93
N GLY A 108 3.74 -21.52 -21.82
CA GLY A 108 3.77 -20.10 -21.47
C GLY A 108 2.45 -19.61 -20.89
N ALA A 109 1.32 -19.91 -21.54
CA ALA A 109 -0.01 -19.57 -21.05
C ALA A 109 -0.24 -20.16 -19.64
N THR A 110 0.04 -21.45 -19.45
CA THR A 110 -0.06 -22.10 -18.13
C THR A 110 0.83 -21.42 -17.10
N ALA A 111 2.11 -21.19 -17.40
CA ALA A 111 3.06 -20.57 -16.48
C ALA A 111 2.68 -19.12 -16.13
N THR A 112 2.20 -18.34 -17.11
CA THR A 112 1.70 -16.98 -16.88
C THR A 112 0.45 -16.99 -16.00
N THR A 113 -0.50 -17.89 -16.25
CA THR A 113 -1.71 -18.01 -15.40
C THR A 113 -1.36 -18.44 -13.98
N LEU A 114 -0.49 -19.43 -13.81
CA LEU A 114 -0.02 -19.87 -12.50
C LEU A 114 0.80 -18.79 -11.79
N GLY A 115 1.69 -18.11 -12.51
CA GLY A 115 2.45 -16.99 -12.01
C GLY A 115 1.56 -15.85 -11.55
N LEU A 116 0.56 -15.47 -12.34
CA LEU A 116 -0.42 -14.45 -11.97
C LEU A 116 -1.21 -14.85 -10.72
N GLY A 117 -1.67 -16.11 -10.66
CA GLY A 117 -2.32 -16.65 -9.45
C GLY A 117 -1.39 -16.60 -8.24
N ALA A 118 -0.12 -16.97 -8.39
CA ALA A 118 0.88 -16.90 -7.33
C ALA A 118 1.13 -15.45 -6.88
N LEU A 119 1.23 -14.49 -7.79
CA LEU A 119 1.38 -13.07 -7.45
C LEU A 119 0.22 -12.57 -6.56
N ILE A 120 -0.99 -13.11 -6.73
CA ILE A 120 -2.23 -12.71 -6.03
C ILE A 120 -2.53 -13.58 -4.79
N PHE A 121 -1.88 -14.72 -4.60
CA PHE A 121 -2.26 -15.66 -3.52
C PHE A 121 -1.09 -16.28 -2.75
N ALA A 122 0.14 -16.14 -3.23
CA ALA A 122 1.31 -16.75 -2.61
C ALA A 122 1.82 -15.99 -1.39
N ALA A 123 1.67 -14.67 -1.35
CA ALA A 123 2.13 -13.89 -0.21
C ALA A 123 1.21 -14.13 0.99
N ARG A 124 1.78 -14.76 2.01
CA ARG A 124 1.14 -15.10 3.28
C ARG A 124 2.08 -14.74 4.42
N PRO A 125 1.55 -14.41 5.61
CA PRO A 125 2.39 -14.22 6.78
C PRO A 125 3.16 -15.50 7.08
N ALA A 126 4.32 -15.35 7.71
CA ALA A 126 5.07 -16.49 8.22
C ALA A 126 4.17 -17.37 9.11
N PRO A 127 4.34 -18.71 9.11
CA PRO A 127 3.65 -19.60 10.03
C PRO A 127 3.94 -19.23 11.48
N ALA A 128 2.94 -19.36 12.35
CA ALA A 128 3.10 -19.11 13.78
C ALA A 128 4.20 -20.00 14.36
N ASP A 129 5.09 -19.41 15.15
CA ASP A 129 6.24 -20.06 15.78
C ASP A 129 6.04 -20.24 17.30
N GLY A 130 4.83 -19.96 17.80
CA GLY A 130 4.50 -20.03 19.22
C GLY A 130 5.02 -18.85 20.04
N ARG A 131 5.62 -17.83 19.43
CA ARG A 131 6.16 -16.65 20.14
C ARG A 131 5.28 -15.42 19.97
N LEU A 132 5.27 -14.58 20.99
CA LEU A 132 4.75 -13.22 20.88
C LEU A 132 5.84 -12.36 20.25
N SER A 133 5.55 -11.73 19.12
CA SER A 133 6.42 -10.71 18.53
C SER A 133 5.76 -9.35 18.63
N VAL A 134 6.53 -8.34 19.02
CA VAL A 134 6.13 -6.94 19.07
C VAL A 134 7.13 -6.16 18.24
N THR A 135 6.63 -5.43 17.25
CA THR A 135 7.44 -4.57 16.39
C THR A 135 6.94 -3.14 16.54
N ALA A 136 7.80 -2.25 17.04
CA ALA A 136 7.55 -0.83 17.01
C ALA A 136 7.93 -0.29 15.63
N LEU A 137 6.98 0.31 14.92
CA LEU A 137 7.21 0.86 13.59
C LEU A 137 7.81 2.26 13.74
N ASP A 138 8.84 2.55 12.93
CA ASP A 138 9.34 3.91 12.78
C ASP A 138 8.39 4.70 11.88
N VAL A 139 7.53 5.48 12.54
CA VAL A 139 6.45 6.28 11.93
C VAL A 139 6.74 7.78 11.99
N GLY A 140 7.93 8.16 12.48
CA GLY A 140 8.26 9.54 12.79
C GLY A 140 7.57 10.01 14.07
N GLN A 141 6.36 10.56 13.95
CA GLN A 141 5.61 11.12 15.09
C GLN A 141 4.46 10.20 15.51
N GLY A 142 4.39 9.93 16.82
CA GLY A 142 3.34 9.13 17.43
C GLY A 142 3.71 7.66 17.58
N ASP A 143 2.72 6.84 17.92
CA ASP A 143 2.92 5.42 18.21
C ASP A 143 2.27 4.51 17.16
N CYS A 144 2.97 3.43 16.82
CA CYS A 144 2.41 2.33 16.05
C CYS A 144 3.15 1.02 16.36
N LEU A 145 2.47 0.07 16.99
CA LEU A 145 3.00 -1.25 17.30
C LEU A 145 2.25 -2.32 16.53
N ALA A 146 2.99 -3.17 15.82
CA ALA A 146 2.49 -4.41 15.26
C ALA A 146 2.77 -5.56 16.23
N VAL A 147 1.71 -6.25 16.65
CA VAL A 147 1.78 -7.34 17.62
C VAL A 147 1.33 -8.63 16.95
N ARG A 148 2.27 -9.54 16.73
CA ARG A 148 1.99 -10.89 16.24
C ARG A 148 1.87 -11.84 17.42
N SER A 149 0.66 -12.31 17.66
CA SER A 149 0.38 -13.28 18.72
C SER A 149 1.07 -14.64 18.46
N PRO A 150 1.31 -15.44 19.52
CA PRO A 150 1.80 -16.83 19.39
C PRO A 150 0.99 -17.73 18.45
N ARG A 151 -0.28 -17.38 18.20
CA ARG A 151 -1.19 -18.10 17.30
C ARG A 151 -1.18 -17.57 15.86
N GLY A 152 -0.27 -16.65 15.53
CA GLY A 152 -0.16 -16.08 14.18
C GLY A 152 -1.27 -15.10 13.82
N ARG A 153 -1.88 -14.42 14.80
CA ARG A 153 -2.81 -13.31 14.56
C ARG A 153 -2.11 -11.98 14.71
N MET A 154 -2.39 -11.04 13.81
CA MET A 154 -1.84 -9.68 13.81
C MET A 154 -2.76 -8.71 14.53
N TRP A 155 -2.21 -7.94 15.44
CA TRP A 155 -2.87 -6.88 16.19
C TRP A 155 -2.09 -5.59 15.96
N MET A 156 -2.79 -4.47 15.94
CA MET A 156 -2.16 -3.14 15.87
C MET A 156 -2.49 -2.39 17.15
N VAL A 157 -1.50 -1.71 17.72
CA VAL A 157 -1.70 -0.74 18.80
C VAL A 157 -1.25 0.62 18.28
N ASP A 158 -2.21 1.54 18.16
CA ASP A 158 -2.12 2.81 17.47
C ASP A 158 -1.74 2.69 15.98
N ALA A 159 -1.92 3.79 15.26
CA ALA A 159 -1.73 3.89 13.81
C ALA A 159 -0.94 5.13 13.41
N ALA A 160 -0.29 5.78 14.38
CA ALA A 160 0.47 7.01 14.24
C ALA A 160 -0.33 8.16 13.59
N GLY A 161 0.34 9.26 13.27
CA GLY A 161 -0.27 10.35 12.50
C GLY A 161 0.73 11.37 11.98
N SER A 162 0.23 12.24 11.10
CA SER A 162 1.01 13.32 10.49
C SER A 162 0.18 14.60 10.50
N PHE A 163 0.83 15.74 10.73
CA PHE A 163 0.22 17.06 10.59
C PHE A 163 0.09 17.52 9.12
N ASP A 164 0.83 16.91 8.17
CA ASP A 164 0.62 17.15 6.74
C ASP A 164 -0.53 16.26 6.25
N ALA A 165 -1.67 16.87 5.95
CA ALA A 165 -2.85 16.20 5.42
C ALA A 165 -2.62 15.48 4.08
N ARG A 166 -1.50 15.74 3.39
CA ARG A 166 -1.12 15.03 2.16
C ARG A 166 -0.37 13.73 2.42
N PHE A 167 0.02 13.47 3.66
CA PHE A 167 0.83 12.33 4.06
C PHE A 167 0.09 11.48 5.10
N ASP A 168 -0.60 10.44 4.63
CA ASP A 168 -1.27 9.46 5.48
C ASP A 168 -0.25 8.39 5.93
N ILE A 169 0.07 8.36 7.23
CA ILE A 169 1.03 7.39 7.80
C ILE A 169 0.55 5.94 7.62
N GLY A 170 -0.76 5.72 7.69
CA GLY A 170 -1.36 4.42 7.43
C GLY A 170 -1.04 3.95 6.02
N GLU A 171 -1.14 4.83 5.03
CA GLU A 171 -0.83 4.51 3.63
C GLU A 171 0.66 4.43 3.32
N ALA A 172 1.46 5.34 3.90
CA ALA A 172 2.85 5.51 3.52
C ALA A 172 3.80 4.57 4.26
N VAL A 173 3.45 4.12 5.48
CA VAL A 173 4.35 3.34 6.35
C VAL A 173 3.69 2.05 6.82
N VAL A 174 2.56 2.15 7.52
CA VAL A 174 1.97 1.00 8.23
C VAL A 174 1.44 -0.04 7.24
N GLY A 175 0.72 0.38 6.20
CA GLY A 175 0.20 -0.47 5.14
C GLY A 175 1.31 -1.24 4.41
N PRO A 176 2.34 -0.55 3.88
CA PRO A 176 3.51 -1.19 3.26
C PRO A 176 4.19 -2.22 4.14
N TYR A 177 4.38 -1.95 5.44
CA TYR A 177 4.92 -2.92 6.40
C TYR A 177 4.03 -4.16 6.53
N LEU A 178 2.72 -3.98 6.74
CA LEU A 178 1.79 -5.10 6.87
C LEU A 178 1.77 -5.98 5.61
N TRP A 179 1.84 -5.36 4.43
CA TRP A 179 1.89 -6.07 3.15
C TRP A 179 3.23 -6.75 2.89
N SER A 180 4.36 -6.18 3.30
CA SER A 180 5.66 -6.88 3.19
C SER A 180 5.69 -8.13 4.06
N GLU A 181 5.00 -8.10 5.21
CA GLU A 181 4.85 -9.22 6.12
C GLU A 181 3.68 -10.17 5.74
N GLY A 182 3.03 -9.97 4.59
CA GLY A 182 1.99 -10.88 4.09
C GLY A 182 0.60 -10.69 4.71
N TRP A 183 0.39 -9.69 5.57
CA TRP A 183 -0.89 -9.50 6.27
C TRP A 183 -1.94 -8.86 5.38
N ARG A 184 -3.14 -9.44 5.40
CA ARG A 184 -4.36 -8.85 4.80
C ARG A 184 -5.47 -8.59 5.82
N ARG A 185 -5.30 -9.16 7.02
CA ARG A 185 -6.24 -9.07 8.12
C ARG A 185 -5.53 -8.61 9.37
N ILE A 186 -6.13 -7.62 10.03
CA ILE A 186 -5.79 -7.18 11.37
C ILE A 186 -6.87 -7.74 12.29
N GLU A 187 -6.49 -8.59 13.23
CA GLU A 187 -7.44 -9.17 14.16
C GLU A 187 -8.08 -8.11 15.05
N THR A 188 -7.26 -7.18 15.56
CA THR A 188 -7.74 -6.06 16.37
C THR A 188 -6.84 -4.85 16.18
N LEU A 189 -7.45 -3.69 15.97
CA LEU A 189 -6.80 -2.39 16.05
C LEU A 189 -7.18 -1.74 17.38
N VAL A 190 -6.19 -1.53 18.25
CA VAL A 190 -6.33 -0.87 19.54
C VAL A 190 -5.86 0.57 19.37
N LEU A 191 -6.72 1.54 19.66
CA LEU A 191 -6.39 2.97 19.70
C LEU A 191 -6.37 3.40 21.16
N THR A 192 -5.19 3.77 21.66
CA THR A 192 -4.97 4.06 23.08
C THR A 192 -5.74 5.28 23.54
N HIS A 193 -5.77 6.32 22.71
CA HIS A 193 -6.54 7.55 22.87
C HIS A 193 -6.65 8.28 21.54
N ALA A 194 -7.51 9.28 21.45
CA ALA A 194 -7.92 9.85 20.17
C ALA A 194 -6.97 10.93 19.59
N HIS A 195 -5.70 11.02 20.05
CA HIS A 195 -4.83 12.08 19.58
C HIS A 195 -4.45 11.85 18.10
N PRO A 196 -4.31 12.91 17.29
CA PRO A 196 -4.03 12.77 15.86
C PRO A 196 -2.79 11.94 15.54
N ASP A 197 -1.76 11.99 16.38
CA ASP A 197 -0.54 11.20 16.28
C ASP A 197 -0.69 9.75 16.74
N HIS A 198 -1.87 9.31 17.18
CA HIS A 198 -2.16 7.90 17.47
C HIS A 198 -3.21 7.31 16.53
N VAL A 199 -4.19 8.11 16.10
CA VAL A 199 -5.33 7.63 15.29
C VAL A 199 -5.24 8.02 13.81
N GLY A 200 -4.29 8.88 13.44
CA GLY A 200 -4.17 9.47 12.10
C GLY A 200 -4.12 8.45 10.96
N GLY A 201 -3.41 7.33 11.12
CA GLY A 201 -3.36 6.26 10.12
C GLY A 201 -4.54 5.26 10.15
N ALA A 202 -5.39 5.30 11.19
CA ALA A 202 -6.47 4.32 11.36
C ALA A 202 -7.52 4.33 10.23
N PRO A 203 -7.95 5.49 9.69
CA PRO A 203 -8.91 5.53 8.59
C PRO A 203 -8.44 4.76 7.36
N PHE A 204 -7.14 4.81 7.05
CA PHE A 204 -6.57 4.04 5.97
C PHE A 204 -6.64 2.54 6.24
N LEU A 205 -6.21 2.10 7.43
CA LEU A 205 -6.21 0.68 7.80
C LEU A 205 -7.62 0.08 7.74
N LEU A 206 -8.63 0.83 8.20
CA LEU A 206 -10.05 0.46 8.14
C LEU A 206 -10.58 0.25 6.72
N ARG A 207 -10.01 0.94 5.72
CA ARG A 207 -10.38 0.79 4.31
C ARG A 207 -9.57 -0.30 3.59
N ALA A 208 -8.32 -0.50 4.00
CA ALA A 208 -7.35 -1.30 3.26
C ALA A 208 -7.21 -2.75 3.76
N PHE A 209 -7.57 -3.03 5.02
CA PHE A 209 -7.40 -4.36 5.65
C PHE A 209 -8.73 -4.92 6.16
N ASP A 210 -8.85 -6.24 6.17
CA ASP A 210 -9.96 -6.89 6.89
C ASP A 210 -9.72 -6.76 8.40
N LEU A 211 -10.64 -6.10 9.11
CA LEU A 211 -10.53 -5.86 10.54
C LEU A 211 -11.55 -6.71 11.32
N GLY A 212 -11.02 -7.53 12.23
CA GLY A 212 -11.82 -8.35 13.15
C GLY A 212 -12.54 -7.53 14.22
N GLY A 213 -11.92 -6.44 14.67
CA GLY A 213 -12.51 -5.48 15.60
C GLY A 213 -11.61 -4.28 15.89
N THR A 214 -12.18 -3.29 16.55
CA THR A 214 -11.48 -2.08 17.01
C THR A 214 -11.73 -1.88 18.51
N TRP A 215 -10.71 -1.48 19.24
CA TRP A 215 -10.79 -1.10 20.65
C TRP A 215 -10.33 0.35 20.74
N GLU A 216 -11.09 1.19 21.43
CA GLU A 216 -10.77 2.60 21.57
C GLU A 216 -10.76 2.95 23.06
N GLY A 217 -9.70 3.61 23.50
CA GLY A 217 -9.64 4.19 24.83
C GLY A 217 -10.68 5.30 25.03
N PRO A 218 -10.93 5.70 26.28
CA PRO A 218 -11.87 6.78 26.56
C PRO A 218 -11.44 8.09 25.89
N ALA A 219 -12.33 8.69 25.09
CA ALA A 219 -12.08 10.00 24.49
C ALA A 219 -11.87 11.07 25.59
N PRO A 220 -10.87 11.95 25.45
CA PRO A 220 -10.64 13.02 26.41
C PRO A 220 -11.82 13.99 26.40
N ARG A 221 -12.61 14.00 27.49
CA ARG A 221 -13.87 14.74 27.58
C ARG A 221 -13.72 16.27 27.65
N HIS A 222 -12.50 16.78 27.82
CA HIS A 222 -12.24 18.19 28.17
C HIS A 222 -11.03 18.83 27.48
N ASP A 223 -10.52 18.25 26.40
CA ASP A 223 -9.36 18.84 25.71
C ASP A 223 -9.79 19.75 24.55
N ARG A 224 -9.21 20.96 24.48
CA ARG A 224 -9.58 21.99 23.48
C ARG A 224 -9.16 21.59 22.06
N GLY A 225 -8.21 20.66 21.91
CA GLY A 225 -7.76 20.14 20.62
C GLY A 225 -8.72 19.19 19.92
N TYR A 226 -9.87 18.85 20.53
CA TYR A 226 -10.82 17.83 20.06
C TYR A 226 -12.22 18.35 19.68
N ARG A 227 -12.40 19.66 19.55
CA ARG A 227 -13.66 20.26 19.09
C ARG A 227 -13.73 20.44 17.59
#